data_AF-X1QAE2-F1
#
_entry.id   AF-X1QAE2-F1
#
_cell.length_a   1.000
_cell.length_b   1.000
_cell.length_c   1.000
_cell.angle_alpha   90.00
_cell.angle_beta   90.00
_cell.angle_gamma   90.00
#
_symmetry.space_group_name_H-M   'P 1'
#
loop_
_entity.id
_entity.type
_entity.pdbx_description
1 polymer ?
#
loop_
_entity_poly.entity_id
_entity_poly.type
_entity_poly.pdbx_seq_one_letter_code
_entity_poly.pdbx_strand_id
1 'polypeptide(L)'
;EAGHGIQTVEVLLTRIFKLGGLNVFATKEYMSRVRGGSNSTQIIISSKKVLAPLNRIDILIPLDHSALPHLKERISKDSIILGEKEKVFSRQEILDVPFSRVAKEIGNPIFANIVAVGIIAAIFRIKQQIPLECIRKYFSTNKGEKITQGNIAAIKRGYELAFDLIKKGSLAQLSIPVPDFSQDIQEEILLNGAEAVSLGAIFGGCNFISA
;
A
#
# COMPACT_ATOMS: atom_id res chain seq x y z
N GLU A 1 9.22 5.91 9.57
CA GLU A 1 10.44 6.70 9.22
C GLU A 1 10.99 6.30 7.84
N ALA A 2 11.93 7.07 7.28
CA ALA A 2 12.68 6.65 6.09
C ALA A 2 13.33 5.27 6.30
N GLY A 3 13.38 4.43 5.25
CA GLY A 3 13.93 3.07 5.34
C GLY A 3 12.95 1.96 5.74
N HIS A 4 11.71 2.29 6.09
CA HIS A 4 10.68 1.29 6.46
C HIS A 4 9.94 0.70 5.25
N GLY A 5 10.49 0.77 4.02
CA GLY A 5 9.88 0.12 2.85
C GLY A 5 8.55 0.68 2.35
N ILE A 6 8.11 1.87 2.82
CA ILE A 6 6.87 2.55 2.39
C ILE A 6 6.81 2.70 0.87
N GLN A 7 7.93 3.07 0.23
CA GLN A 7 7.99 3.21 -1.23
C GLN A 7 7.69 1.90 -1.96
N THR A 8 8.17 0.77 -1.44
CA THR A 8 7.89 -0.54 -2.03
C THR A 8 6.41 -0.90 -1.88
N VAL A 9 5.82 -0.62 -0.71
CA VAL A 9 4.38 -0.82 -0.48
C VAL A 9 3.55 0.00 -1.46
N GLU A 10 3.88 1.27 -1.63
CA GLU A 10 3.20 2.16 -2.56
C GLU A 10 3.28 1.65 -4.00
N VAL A 11 4.48 1.36 -4.50
CA VAL A 11 4.67 0.89 -5.88
C VAL A 11 3.91 -0.41 -6.12
N LEU A 12 3.93 -1.34 -5.15
CA LEU A 12 3.20 -2.59 -5.28
C LEU A 12 1.68 -2.37 -5.23
N LEU A 13 1.15 -1.66 -4.23
CA LEU A 13 -0.30 -1.47 -4.09
C LEU A 13 -0.88 -0.71 -5.28
N THR A 14 -0.24 0.38 -5.71
CA THR A 14 -0.71 1.15 -6.88
C THR A 14 -0.76 0.28 -8.13
N ARG A 15 0.27 -0.56 -8.36
CA ARG A 15 0.30 -1.49 -9.49
C ARG A 15 -0.73 -2.61 -9.36
N ILE A 16 -0.87 -3.20 -8.18
CA ILE A 16 -1.82 -4.28 -7.90
C ILE A 16 -3.26 -3.82 -8.13
N PHE A 17 -3.63 -2.64 -7.62
CA PHE A 17 -4.98 -2.12 -7.78
C PHE A 17 -5.29 -1.72 -9.21
N LYS A 18 -4.34 -1.10 -9.90
CA LYS A 18 -4.47 -0.82 -11.34
C LYS A 18 -4.69 -2.09 -12.15
N LEU A 19 -3.87 -3.12 -11.95
CA LEU A 19 -4.02 -4.41 -12.63
C LEU A 19 -5.27 -5.18 -12.17
N GLY A 20 -5.77 -4.88 -10.97
CA GLY A 20 -7.08 -5.32 -10.51
C GLY A 20 -8.24 -4.68 -11.27
N GLY A 21 -8.02 -3.58 -11.97
CA GLY A 21 -9.05 -2.82 -12.66
C GLY A 21 -9.64 -1.68 -11.80
N LEU A 22 -8.88 -1.10 -10.89
CA LEU A 22 -9.29 0.05 -10.06
C LEU A 22 -8.42 1.27 -10.30
N ASN A 23 -9.05 2.44 -10.21
CA ASN A 23 -8.35 3.72 -10.26
C ASN A 23 -7.56 3.92 -8.99
N VAL A 24 -6.36 4.46 -9.13
CA VAL A 24 -5.48 4.74 -8.00
C VAL A 24 -4.95 6.16 -8.08
N PHE A 25 -4.98 6.86 -6.94
CA PHE A 25 -4.29 8.14 -6.76
C PHE A 25 -3.41 8.05 -5.52
N ALA A 26 -2.10 8.26 -5.68
CA ALA A 26 -1.16 8.19 -4.58
C ALA A 26 -0.55 9.57 -4.31
N THR A 27 -0.48 9.97 -3.04
CA THR A 27 0.19 11.19 -2.59
C THR A 27 1.16 10.85 -1.48
N LYS A 28 2.36 11.42 -1.56
CA LYS A 28 3.43 11.20 -0.60
C LYS A 28 3.67 12.48 0.18
N GLU A 29 3.77 12.34 1.49
CA GLU A 29 4.12 13.43 2.38
C GLU A 29 5.46 13.12 3.03
N TYR A 30 6.44 13.96 2.69
CA TYR A 30 7.78 13.88 3.23
C TYR A 30 8.07 15.15 4.00
N MET A 31 8.66 15.00 5.19
CA MET A 31 9.25 16.13 5.88
C MET A 31 10.59 16.46 5.21
N SER A 32 10.90 17.75 5.06
CA SER A 32 12.19 18.23 4.53
C SER A 32 13.32 17.96 5.53
N ARG A 33 13.67 16.68 5.72
CA ARG A 33 14.69 16.19 6.67
C ARG A 33 15.36 14.94 6.10
N VAL A 34 16.69 14.91 6.15
CA VAL A 34 17.52 13.80 5.62
C VAL A 34 17.42 12.53 6.49
N ARG A 35 17.19 12.68 7.80
CA ARG A 35 16.95 11.60 8.76
C ARG A 35 15.92 12.01 9.79
N GLY A 36 15.09 11.05 10.23
CA GLY A 36 13.95 11.30 11.11
C GLY A 36 12.77 11.95 10.40
N GLY A 37 11.62 11.99 11.08
CA GLY A 37 10.36 12.49 10.53
C GLY A 37 9.36 11.37 10.22
N SER A 38 8.08 11.71 10.33
CA SER A 38 6.98 10.81 9.99
C SER A 38 6.62 11.06 8.53
N ASN A 39 6.90 10.07 7.69
CA ASN A 39 6.54 10.11 6.28
C ASN A 39 5.27 9.27 6.10
N SER A 40 4.34 9.77 5.30
CA SER A 40 3.10 9.05 5.01
C SER A 40 2.90 8.96 3.50
N THR A 41 2.22 7.89 3.09
CA THR A 41 1.73 7.74 1.73
C THR A 41 0.24 7.47 1.81
N GLN A 42 -0.55 8.35 1.23
CA GLN A 42 -1.98 8.11 1.02
C GLN A 42 -2.18 7.47 -0.34
N ILE A 43 -2.96 6.39 -0.38
CA ILE A 43 -3.36 5.72 -1.61
C ILE A 43 -4.89 5.68 -1.62
N ILE A 44 -5.49 6.35 -2.58
CA ILE A 44 -6.94 6.33 -2.81
C ILE A 44 -7.22 5.29 -3.88
N ILE A 45 -8.16 4.40 -3.60
CA ILE A 45 -8.56 3.30 -4.47
C ILE A 45 -10.05 3.46 -4.76
N SER A 46 -10.44 3.46 -6.04
CA SER A 46 -11.81 3.78 -6.43
C SER A 46 -12.20 3.10 -7.75
N SER A 47 -13.48 2.76 -7.90
CA SER A 47 -14.04 2.33 -9.20
C SER A 47 -14.17 3.49 -10.19
N LYS A 48 -14.11 4.74 -9.72
CA LYS A 48 -14.14 5.97 -10.53
C LYS A 48 -12.81 6.70 -10.48
N LYS A 49 -12.51 7.50 -11.50
CA LYS A 49 -11.31 8.37 -11.54
C LYS A 49 -11.25 9.29 -10.31
N VAL A 50 -10.06 9.44 -9.75
CA VAL A 50 -9.76 10.29 -8.60
C VAL A 50 -8.69 11.27 -9.02
N LEU A 51 -8.92 12.56 -8.80
CA LEU A 51 -8.08 13.64 -9.32
C LEU A 51 -7.39 14.47 -8.21
N ALA A 52 -7.66 14.16 -6.94
CA ALA A 52 -7.17 14.93 -5.81
C ALA A 52 -7.00 14.05 -4.56
N PRO A 53 -6.08 14.42 -3.65
CA PRO A 53 -5.97 13.80 -2.34
C PRO A 53 -7.20 14.07 -1.48
N LEU A 54 -7.39 13.28 -0.43
CA LEU A 54 -8.50 13.41 0.50
C LEU A 54 -8.00 13.69 1.91
N ASN A 55 -8.72 14.53 2.67
CA ASN A 55 -8.40 14.78 4.07
C ASN A 55 -9.11 13.78 5.02
N ARG A 56 -9.02 12.48 4.73
CA ARG A 56 -9.57 11.37 5.53
C ARG A 56 -8.78 10.08 5.30
N ILE A 57 -8.86 9.16 6.26
CA ILE A 57 -8.27 7.82 6.18
C ILE A 57 -9.31 6.77 6.53
N ASP A 58 -9.58 5.83 5.62
CA ASP A 58 -10.50 4.72 5.89
C ASP A 58 -9.76 3.53 6.51
N ILE A 59 -8.55 3.24 6.03
CA ILE A 59 -7.66 2.22 6.58
C ILE A 59 -6.29 2.84 6.82
N LEU A 60 -5.77 2.68 8.04
CA LEU A 60 -4.43 3.08 8.44
C LEU A 60 -3.58 1.87 8.80
N ILE A 61 -2.38 1.77 8.22
CA ILE A 61 -1.34 0.84 8.65
C ILE A 61 -0.21 1.66 9.28
N PRO A 62 -0.18 1.79 10.63
CA PRO A 62 0.90 2.49 11.31
C PRO A 62 2.15 1.59 11.35
N LEU A 63 3.23 2.02 10.71
CA LEU A 63 4.50 1.28 10.71
C LEU A 63 5.39 1.62 11.91
N ASP A 64 5.14 2.75 12.56
CA ASP A 64 5.85 3.22 13.75
C ASP A 64 4.91 3.98 14.70
N HIS A 65 5.40 4.25 15.90
CA HIS A 65 4.65 4.93 16.96
C HIS A 65 4.32 6.40 16.64
N SER A 66 5.02 7.02 15.69
CA SER A 66 4.81 8.41 15.29
C SER A 66 3.65 8.59 14.30
N ALA A 67 3.24 7.51 13.62
CA ALA A 67 2.22 7.54 12.57
C ALA A 67 0.86 8.04 13.07
N LEU A 68 0.39 7.59 14.24
CA LEU A 68 -0.91 8.01 14.77
C LEU A 68 -0.94 9.49 15.20
N PRO A 69 0.01 10.01 16.00
CA PRO A 69 0.07 11.44 16.28
C PRO A 69 0.17 12.30 15.01
N HIS A 70 0.92 11.84 14.01
CA HIS A 70 1.11 12.55 12.74
C HIS A 70 -0.18 12.64 11.90
N LEU A 71 -0.99 11.58 11.90
CA LEU A 71 -2.18 11.49 11.04
C LEU A 71 -3.51 11.72 11.78
N LYS A 72 -3.46 12.08 13.07
CA LYS A 72 -4.63 12.17 13.98
C LYS A 72 -5.83 12.94 13.40
N GLU A 73 -5.58 13.99 12.63
CA GLU A 73 -6.64 14.87 12.09
C GLU A 73 -7.42 14.24 10.93
N ARG A 74 -6.88 13.19 10.30
CA ARG A 74 -7.51 12.46 9.20
C ARG A 74 -8.14 11.15 9.64
N ILE A 75 -7.92 10.76 10.89
CA ILE A 75 -8.46 9.53 11.47
C ILE A 75 -9.78 9.89 12.16
N SER A 76 -10.84 9.18 11.79
CA SER A 76 -12.18 9.31 12.36
C SER A 76 -12.54 8.07 13.15
N LYS A 77 -13.72 8.06 13.78
CA LYS A 77 -14.28 6.85 14.42
C LYS A 77 -14.53 5.69 13.45
N ASP A 78 -14.66 5.99 12.16
CA ASP A 78 -14.94 5.01 11.10
C ASP A 78 -13.64 4.47 10.48
N SER A 79 -12.49 5.03 10.85
CA SER A 79 -11.18 4.58 10.39
C SER A 79 -10.80 3.26 11.04
N ILE A 80 -10.33 2.30 10.25
CA ILE A 80 -9.74 1.07 10.78
C ILE A 80 -8.23 1.22 10.87
N ILE A 81 -7.67 0.94 12.05
CA ILE A 81 -6.23 0.89 12.26
C ILE A 81 -5.80 -0.59 12.27
N LEU A 82 -5.07 -1.02 11.24
CA LEU A 82 -4.48 -2.36 11.12
C LEU A 82 -3.02 -2.30 11.59
N GLY A 83 -2.72 -2.75 12.80
CA GLY A 83 -1.39 -2.57 13.39
C GLY A 83 -1.05 -3.62 14.45
N GLU A 84 0.19 -3.62 14.90
CA GLU A 84 0.62 -4.42 16.05
C GLU A 84 0.38 -3.61 17.33
N LYS A 85 -0.54 -4.06 18.20
CA LYS A 85 -0.92 -3.33 19.43
C LYS A 85 0.27 -3.03 20.34
N GLU A 86 1.26 -3.92 20.35
CA GLU A 86 2.48 -3.77 21.15
C GLU A 86 3.39 -2.61 20.68
N LYS A 87 3.25 -2.16 19.42
CA LYS A 87 4.13 -1.16 18.82
C LYS A 87 3.54 0.24 18.72
N VAL A 88 2.23 0.34 18.85
CA VAL A 88 1.49 1.57 18.56
C VAL A 88 0.47 1.80 19.65
N PHE A 89 0.57 2.96 20.32
CA PHE A 89 -0.43 3.39 21.29
C PHE A 89 -1.51 4.22 20.59
N SER A 90 -2.75 3.76 20.64
CA SER A 90 -3.92 4.47 20.10
C SER A 90 -5.00 4.62 21.16
N ARG A 91 -5.73 5.74 21.11
CA ARG A 91 -7.01 5.89 21.83
C ARG A 91 -8.18 5.21 21.10
N GLN A 92 -8.01 4.93 19.81
CA GLN A 92 -8.97 4.18 19.00
C GLN A 92 -8.62 2.69 19.01
N GLU A 93 -9.61 1.86 18.74
CA GLU A 93 -9.40 0.42 18.64
C GLU A 93 -8.43 0.10 17.49
N ILE A 94 -7.33 -0.58 17.83
CA ILE A 94 -6.40 -1.15 16.86
C ILE A 94 -6.85 -2.59 16.61
N LEU A 95 -7.08 -2.93 15.35
CA LEU A 95 -7.20 -4.31 14.95
C LEU A 95 -5.81 -4.94 14.94
N ASP A 96 -5.57 -5.82 15.89
CA ASP A 96 -4.25 -6.41 16.12
C ASP A 96 -3.90 -7.38 14.99
N VAL A 97 -2.88 -7.03 14.21
CA VAL A 97 -2.38 -7.83 13.10
C VAL A 97 -0.89 -8.10 13.30
N PRO A 98 -0.46 -9.36 13.45
CA PRO A 98 0.89 -9.71 13.88
C PRO A 98 1.92 -9.66 12.72
N PHE A 99 2.05 -8.51 12.04
CA PHE A 99 2.90 -8.35 10.85
C PHE A 99 4.33 -8.82 11.06
N SER A 100 4.95 -8.46 12.18
CA SER A 100 6.37 -8.78 12.44
C SER A 100 6.57 -10.22 12.85
N ARG A 101 5.61 -10.79 13.60
CA ARG A 101 5.66 -12.21 13.98
C ARG A 101 5.61 -13.08 12.72
N VAL A 102 4.65 -12.80 11.83
CA VAL A 102 4.49 -13.52 10.57
C VAL A 102 5.72 -13.34 9.67
N ALA A 103 6.27 -12.12 9.59
CA ALA A 103 7.49 -11.89 8.82
C ALA A 103 8.71 -12.67 9.37
N LYS A 104 8.84 -12.77 10.70
CA LYS A 104 9.88 -13.59 11.35
C LYS A 104 9.69 -15.08 11.08
N GLU A 105 8.46 -15.58 11.10
CA GLU A 105 8.15 -16.99 10.75
C GLU A 105 8.54 -17.32 9.31
N ILE A 106 8.38 -16.37 8.38
CA ILE A 106 8.82 -16.51 6.98
C ILE A 106 10.37 -16.48 6.87
N GLY A 107 11.05 -15.92 7.88
CA GLY A 107 12.50 -15.94 8.01
C GLY A 107 13.18 -14.57 7.92
N ASN A 108 12.44 -13.48 7.68
CA ASN A 108 13.03 -12.12 7.72
C ASN A 108 11.99 -11.04 8.06
N PRO A 109 12.23 -10.17 9.06
CA PRO A 109 11.32 -9.09 9.43
C PRO A 109 11.02 -8.10 8.29
N ILE A 110 11.86 -8.00 7.26
CA ILE A 110 11.63 -7.12 6.10
C ILE A 110 10.33 -7.44 5.36
N PHE A 111 9.79 -8.65 5.52
CA PHE A 111 8.57 -9.10 4.87
C PHE A 111 7.29 -8.53 5.50
N ALA A 112 7.35 -7.88 6.66
CA ALA A 112 6.17 -7.37 7.37
C ALA A 112 5.30 -6.45 6.49
N ASN A 113 5.95 -5.58 5.72
CA ASN A 113 5.27 -4.68 4.78
C ASN A 113 4.55 -5.43 3.66
N ILE A 114 5.11 -6.54 3.19
CA ILE A 114 4.51 -7.34 2.13
C ILE A 114 3.33 -8.16 2.66
N VAL A 115 3.37 -8.58 3.92
CA VAL A 115 2.18 -9.13 4.59
C VAL A 115 1.05 -8.08 4.59
N ALA A 116 1.36 -6.82 4.89
CA ALA A 116 0.37 -5.73 4.82
C ALA A 116 -0.18 -5.51 3.41
N VAL A 117 0.68 -5.56 2.37
CA VAL A 117 0.23 -5.52 0.96
C VAL A 117 -0.75 -6.65 0.66
N GLY A 118 -0.46 -7.88 1.13
CA GLY A 118 -1.34 -9.03 0.96
C GLY A 118 -2.70 -8.85 1.64
N ILE A 119 -2.71 -8.35 2.88
CA ILE A 119 -3.96 -8.07 3.61
C ILE A 119 -4.81 -7.05 2.87
N ILE A 120 -4.21 -5.92 2.48
CA ILE A 120 -4.93 -4.84 1.80
C ILE A 120 -5.48 -5.32 0.45
N ALA A 121 -4.71 -6.04 -0.35
CA ALA A 121 -5.20 -6.60 -1.61
C ALA A 121 -6.40 -7.56 -1.40
N ALA A 122 -6.33 -8.41 -0.37
CA ALA A 122 -7.41 -9.35 -0.04
C ALA A 122 -8.68 -8.66 0.46
N ILE A 123 -8.55 -7.62 1.29
CA ILE A 123 -9.67 -6.79 1.78
C ILE A 123 -10.46 -6.19 0.61
N PHE A 124 -9.75 -5.74 -0.43
CA PHE A 124 -10.35 -5.20 -1.65
C PHE A 124 -10.73 -6.27 -2.68
N ARG A 125 -10.69 -7.56 -2.31
CA ARG A 125 -11.09 -8.70 -3.15
C ARG A 125 -10.29 -8.82 -4.45
N ILE A 126 -9.04 -8.36 -4.46
CA ILE A 126 -8.14 -8.55 -5.60
C ILE A 126 -7.82 -10.04 -5.72
N LYS A 127 -7.82 -10.57 -6.94
CA LYS A 127 -7.42 -11.95 -7.21
C LYS A 127 -5.96 -12.15 -6.82
N GLN A 128 -5.67 -13.13 -5.96
CA GLN A 128 -4.34 -13.36 -5.38
C GLN A 128 -3.23 -13.52 -6.45
N GLN A 129 -3.56 -13.99 -7.65
CA GLN A 129 -2.61 -14.12 -8.75
C GLN A 129 -1.96 -12.77 -9.11
N ILE A 130 -2.72 -11.66 -9.07
CA ILE A 130 -2.24 -10.32 -9.45
C ILE A 130 -1.07 -9.85 -8.57
N PRO A 131 -1.18 -9.80 -7.21
CA PRO A 131 -0.05 -9.43 -6.38
C PRO A 131 1.10 -10.42 -6.45
N LEU A 132 0.86 -11.72 -6.64
CA LEU A 132 1.93 -12.70 -6.81
C LEU A 132 2.76 -12.43 -8.06
N GLU A 133 2.12 -12.10 -9.18
CA GLU A 133 2.80 -11.69 -10.41
C GLU A 133 3.53 -10.35 -10.25
N CYS A 134 2.93 -9.38 -9.56
CA CYS A 134 3.57 -8.10 -9.27
C CYS A 134 4.86 -8.29 -8.46
N ILE A 135 4.84 -9.13 -7.43
CA ILE A 135 6.03 -9.49 -6.65
C ILE A 135 7.09 -10.15 -7.54
N ARG A 136 6.71 -11.13 -8.36
CA ARG A 136 7.65 -11.79 -9.27
C ARG A 136 8.31 -10.78 -10.20
N LYS A 137 7.55 -9.87 -10.81
CA LYS A 137 8.06 -8.84 -11.72
C LYS A 137 8.93 -7.80 -11.01
N TYR A 138 8.53 -7.35 -9.81
CA TYR A 138 9.25 -6.31 -9.08
C TYR A 138 10.58 -6.82 -8.49
N PHE A 139 10.65 -8.08 -8.08
CA PHE A 139 11.83 -8.66 -7.43
C PHE A 139 12.69 -9.55 -8.35
N SER A 140 12.27 -9.81 -9.59
CA SER A 140 12.99 -10.68 -10.55
C SER A 140 14.39 -10.19 -10.88
N THR A 141 14.61 -8.88 -10.91
CA THR A 141 15.80 -8.32 -11.56
C THR A 141 17.02 -8.21 -10.66
N ASN A 142 16.87 -8.16 -9.33
CA ASN A 142 17.98 -7.67 -8.47
C ASN A 142 18.07 -8.24 -7.03
N LYS A 143 17.20 -9.15 -6.58
CA LYS A 143 17.12 -9.50 -5.13
C LYS A 143 17.25 -10.99 -4.77
N GLY A 144 17.51 -11.85 -5.75
CA GLY A 144 17.76 -13.29 -5.53
C GLY A 144 16.48 -14.08 -5.24
N GLU A 145 16.46 -15.34 -5.71
CA GLU A 145 15.28 -16.20 -5.68
C GLU A 145 14.68 -16.37 -4.28
N LYS A 146 15.54 -16.47 -3.25
CA LYS A 146 15.13 -16.62 -1.85
C LYS A 146 14.28 -15.43 -1.34
N ILE A 147 14.65 -14.19 -1.70
CA ILE A 147 13.89 -13.00 -1.30
C ILE A 147 12.54 -12.96 -2.01
N THR A 148 12.51 -13.30 -3.30
CA THR A 148 11.26 -13.39 -4.07
C THR A 148 10.31 -14.42 -3.49
N GLN A 149 10.79 -15.61 -3.12
CA GLN A 149 9.96 -16.64 -2.47
C GLN A 149 9.45 -16.19 -1.10
N GLY A 150 10.28 -15.51 -0.29
CA GLY A 150 9.85 -14.93 0.98
C GLY A 150 8.75 -13.87 0.81
N ASN A 151 8.86 -12.98 -0.18
CA ASN A 151 7.80 -12.01 -0.51
C ASN A 151 6.52 -12.69 -1.00
N ILE A 152 6.63 -13.77 -1.79
CA ILE A 152 5.47 -14.58 -2.22
C ILE A 152 4.77 -15.20 -1.01
N ALA A 153 5.53 -15.78 -0.08
CA ALA A 153 4.98 -16.34 1.15
C ALA A 153 4.30 -15.24 2.01
N ALA A 154 4.89 -14.06 2.08
CA ALA A 154 4.32 -12.91 2.78
C ALA A 154 2.97 -12.46 2.22
N ILE A 155 2.83 -12.39 0.88
CA ILE A 155 1.53 -12.12 0.24
C ILE A 155 0.51 -13.18 0.64
N LYS A 156 0.86 -14.47 0.55
CA LYS A 156 -0.07 -15.56 0.88
C LYS A 156 -0.55 -15.50 2.33
N ARG A 157 0.39 -15.34 3.27
CA ARG A 157 0.07 -15.17 4.70
C ARG A 157 -0.79 -13.92 4.95
N GLY A 158 -0.53 -12.83 4.22
CA GLY A 158 -1.39 -11.64 4.27
C GLY A 158 -2.84 -11.92 3.85
N TYR A 159 -3.05 -12.68 2.77
CA TYR A 159 -4.39 -13.09 2.36
C TYR A 159 -5.08 -13.95 3.41
N GLU A 160 -4.38 -14.93 3.99
CA GLU A 160 -4.91 -15.79 5.06
C GLU A 160 -5.36 -14.99 6.28
N LEU A 161 -4.53 -14.05 6.74
CA LEU A 161 -4.88 -13.15 7.85
C LEU A 161 -6.11 -12.30 7.51
N ALA A 162 -6.19 -11.75 6.30
CA ALA A 162 -7.36 -10.98 5.89
C ALA A 162 -8.63 -11.82 5.90
N PHE A 163 -8.60 -13.06 5.41
CA PHE A 163 -9.76 -13.95 5.46
C PHE A 163 -10.20 -14.26 6.89
N ASP A 164 -9.25 -14.46 7.81
CA ASP A 164 -9.57 -14.66 9.24
C ASP A 164 -10.23 -13.41 9.85
N LEU A 165 -9.73 -12.21 9.53
CA LEU A 165 -10.31 -10.94 9.99
C LEU A 165 -11.73 -10.73 9.44
N ILE A 166 -11.96 -11.05 8.16
CA ILE A 166 -13.28 -10.99 7.52
C ILE A 166 -14.23 -11.98 8.20
N LYS A 167 -13.80 -13.23 8.41
CA LYS A 167 -14.62 -14.30 9.02
C LYS A 167 -15.01 -13.97 10.46
N LYS A 168 -14.13 -13.32 11.22
CA LYS A 168 -14.40 -12.87 12.60
C LYS A 168 -15.30 -11.64 12.67
N GLY A 169 -15.67 -11.03 11.53
CA GLY A 169 -16.43 -9.79 11.49
C GLY A 169 -15.63 -8.56 11.94
N SER A 170 -14.32 -8.67 12.13
CA SER A 170 -13.46 -7.57 12.62
C SER A 170 -13.33 -6.42 11.62
N LEU A 171 -13.75 -6.64 10.38
CA LEU A 171 -13.80 -5.63 9.32
C LEU A 171 -15.25 -5.24 8.97
N ALA A 172 -16.25 -5.58 9.79
CA ALA A 172 -17.66 -5.29 9.48
C ALA A 172 -17.94 -3.78 9.34
N GLN A 173 -17.18 -2.94 10.04
CA GLN A 173 -17.23 -1.48 9.90
C GLN A 173 -16.64 -0.96 8.57
N LEU A 174 -15.82 -1.74 7.88
CA LEU A 174 -15.41 -1.44 6.50
C LEU A 174 -16.57 -1.76 5.57
N SER A 175 -17.36 -0.72 5.29
CA SER A 175 -18.27 -0.71 4.14
C SER A 175 -17.46 -0.54 2.85
N ILE A 176 -16.56 -1.48 2.54
CA ILE A 176 -15.90 -1.51 1.23
C ILE A 176 -16.88 -2.15 0.25
N PRO A 177 -17.49 -1.37 -0.65
CA PRO A 177 -18.35 -1.94 -1.68
C PRO A 177 -17.52 -2.94 -2.50
N VAL A 178 -18.19 -3.96 -3.05
CA VAL A 178 -17.54 -4.79 -4.08
C VAL A 178 -17.08 -3.83 -5.18
N PRO A 179 -15.76 -3.70 -5.41
CA PRO A 179 -15.29 -2.73 -6.39
C PRO A 179 -15.78 -3.16 -7.78
N ASP A 180 -16.23 -2.19 -8.57
CA ASP A 180 -16.48 -2.42 -9.99
C ASP A 180 -15.14 -2.39 -10.72
N PHE A 181 -14.72 -3.56 -11.21
CA PHE A 181 -13.42 -3.76 -11.83
C PHE A 181 -13.54 -3.55 -13.34
N SER A 182 -12.82 -2.58 -13.89
CA SER A 182 -12.78 -2.33 -15.33
C SER A 182 -11.50 -2.87 -15.97
N GLN A 183 -11.64 -3.54 -17.11
CA GLN A 183 -10.50 -3.97 -17.93
C GLN A 183 -9.79 -2.79 -18.58
N ASP A 184 -10.49 -1.71 -18.93
CA ASP A 184 -9.89 -0.53 -19.56
C ASP A 184 -8.83 0.10 -18.65
N ILE A 185 -9.08 0.08 -17.34
CA ILE A 185 -8.12 0.56 -16.33
C ILE A 185 -6.84 -0.28 -16.34
N GLN A 186 -6.92 -1.57 -16.68
CA GLN A 186 -5.73 -2.43 -16.77
C GLN A 186 -4.84 -2.08 -17.96
N GLU A 187 -5.32 -1.32 -18.92
CA GLU A 187 -4.54 -0.81 -20.07
C GLU A 187 -4.05 0.63 -19.87
N GLU A 188 -4.61 1.38 -18.91
CA GLU A 188 -4.14 2.75 -18.60
C GLU A 188 -2.68 2.78 -18.08
N ILE A 189 -2.05 3.94 -18.10
CA ILE A 189 -0.68 4.13 -17.62
C ILE A 189 -0.70 4.72 -16.21
N LEU A 190 0.07 4.16 -15.29
CA LEU A 190 0.37 4.81 -14.02
C LEU A 190 1.49 5.82 -14.24
N LEU A 191 1.25 7.07 -13.89
CA LEU A 191 2.13 8.18 -14.20
C LEU A 191 2.19 9.15 -13.03
N ASN A 192 3.39 9.60 -12.66
CA ASN A 192 3.56 10.72 -11.73
C ASN A 192 3.73 12.05 -12.48
N GLY A 193 3.64 13.17 -11.75
CA GLY A 193 3.69 14.51 -12.35
C GLY A 193 5.00 14.80 -13.11
N ALA A 194 6.14 14.35 -12.59
CA ALA A 194 7.44 14.55 -13.25
C ALA A 194 7.55 13.74 -14.55
N GLU A 195 7.08 12.50 -14.53
CA GLU A 195 7.01 11.65 -15.74
C GLU A 195 6.05 12.27 -16.77
N ALA A 196 4.91 12.80 -16.34
CA ALA A 196 3.95 13.45 -17.24
C ALA A 196 4.54 14.69 -17.93
N VAL A 197 5.21 15.56 -17.18
CA VAL A 197 5.92 16.71 -17.73
C VAL A 197 7.03 16.26 -18.69
N SER A 198 7.77 15.23 -18.32
CA SER A 198 8.87 14.70 -19.14
C SER A 198 8.36 14.11 -20.46
N LEU A 199 7.28 13.31 -20.42
CA LEU A 199 6.62 12.79 -21.62
C LEU A 199 6.08 13.92 -22.48
N GLY A 200 5.41 14.91 -21.89
CA GLY A 200 4.91 16.08 -22.61
C GLY A 200 6.03 16.86 -23.31
N ALA A 201 7.17 17.05 -22.66
CA ALA A 201 8.34 17.70 -23.25
C ALA A 201 8.90 16.92 -24.44
N ILE A 202 9.07 15.59 -24.29
CA ILE A 202 9.54 14.71 -25.38
C ILE A 202 8.57 14.77 -26.58
N PHE A 203 7.26 14.62 -26.33
CA PHE A 203 6.24 14.69 -27.38
C PHE A 203 6.16 16.07 -28.04
N GLY A 204 6.47 17.14 -27.29
CA GLY A 204 6.56 18.50 -27.81
C GLY A 204 7.84 18.80 -28.61
N GLY A 205 8.74 17.83 -28.77
CA GLY A 205 10.00 17.99 -29.52
C GLY A 205 11.13 18.63 -28.72
N CYS A 206 11.03 18.67 -27.39
CA CYS A 206 12.15 19.09 -26.54
C CYS A 206 13.35 18.15 -26.76
N ASN A 207 14.45 18.72 -27.24
CA ASN A 207 15.69 18.00 -27.56
C ASN A 207 16.89 18.45 -26.70
N PHE A 208 16.68 19.40 -25.78
CA PHE A 208 17.69 19.89 -24.86
C PHE A 208 17.05 20.29 -23.52
N ILE A 209 17.65 19.84 -22.41
CA ILE A 209 17.26 20.16 -21.03
C ILE A 209 18.52 20.56 -20.27
N SER A 210 18.45 21.63 -19.49
CA SER A 210 19.55 22.14 -18.65
C SER A 210 19.10 22.20 -17.19
N ALA A 211 20.04 21.99 -16.26
CA ALA A 211 19.83 21.91 -14.82
C ALA A 211 20.34 23.17 -14.11
#